data_AF-A0A8H4LM31-F1
#
_entry.id   AF-A0A8H4LM31-F1
#
_cell.length_a   1.000
_cell.length_b   1.000
_cell.length_c   1.000
_cell.angle_alpha   90.00
_cell.angle_beta   90.00
_cell.angle_gamma   90.00
#
_symmetry.space_group_name_H-M   'P 1'
#
loop_
_entity.id
_entity.type
_entity.pdbx_description
1 polymer ?
#
loop_
_entity_poly.entity_id
_entity_poly.type
_entity_poly.pdbx_seq_one_letter_code
_entity_poly.pdbx_strand_id
1 'polypeptide(L)'
;MLYQSLIPLVLASSVSALQVPSNVRTFYNQLKTKGTCTNKLATGFFDSKFDDGKTSYCGDHLEDYGVVYLQGEGGTFSNMDVDCDGAQGGPQDDGRCGESTTTIPTTAIKSIIEGYNVGISDLNPHEHSFVVFGNSGTKAGWKTFDPREYGVQKASLMAVVCGDRVFYGIWSDSNGDHGDRPSVGEASLSLATACYGKGMQAGTGSNTSHDEEDVLYIAFTGADAVPGAKGADWTAGNFDDFHASLVGLGDKLIQRIGGDGSNGGDDSGSDDCSWPGHCEGATCEVAQDCADALKCVNGKIIVRLDWNRNSYQINRFVFVNLSLSIPPPHLRLRQTQRPIEPTSDETRRDPQSPASGILPSPSTDKASSSAPCLSRCSRTRRTLRPAEHSLSFSSERPTMPTFQSKKFRSAADMNKIGMRYRAVMNKHPFLMFGLPFMAVIVAGSFVLTPATAVRYERYDRKVRQMTKDEELNVRRSPRKVDMKEEYYRLAGKDLDNWEQKRVERLPGENDGVL
;
A
#
# COMPACT_ATOMS: atom_id res chain seq x y z
N MET A 1 -7.91 29.61 -35.95
CA MET A 1 -7.04 28.42 -35.78
C MET A 1 -6.98 28.13 -34.30
N LEU A 2 -7.66 27.08 -33.83
CA LEU A 2 -7.61 26.61 -32.44
C LEU A 2 -7.46 25.09 -32.51
N TYR A 3 -6.27 24.61 -32.17
CA TYR A 3 -5.95 23.19 -32.10
C TYR A 3 -6.07 22.80 -30.61
N GLN A 4 -7.09 22.01 -30.27
CA GLN A 4 -7.19 21.38 -28.96
C GLN A 4 -6.27 20.15 -28.95
N SER A 5 -5.23 20.19 -28.14
CA SER A 5 -4.34 19.06 -27.86
C SER A 5 -5.02 18.10 -26.88
N LEU A 6 -5.22 16.86 -27.31
CA LEU A 6 -5.54 15.71 -26.44
C LEU A 6 -4.21 15.09 -25.98
N ILE A 7 -3.91 15.21 -24.69
CA ILE A 7 -2.76 14.56 -24.05
C ILE A 7 -3.19 13.15 -23.63
N PRO A 8 -2.50 12.07 -24.05
CA PRO A 8 -2.76 10.74 -23.53
C PRO A 8 -2.09 10.61 -22.14
N LEU A 9 -2.92 10.43 -21.11
CA LEU A 9 -2.47 10.14 -19.75
C LEU A 9 -1.94 8.70 -19.71
N VAL A 10 -0.62 8.53 -19.67
CA VAL A 10 0.02 7.24 -19.42
C VAL A 10 0.02 7.03 -17.90
N LEU A 11 -0.89 6.17 -17.41
CA LEU A 11 -0.88 5.68 -16.03
C LEU A 11 0.27 4.67 -15.90
N ALA A 12 1.36 5.10 -15.27
CA ALA A 12 2.33 4.18 -14.71
C ALA A 12 1.70 3.58 -13.44
N SER A 13 1.49 2.27 -13.42
CA SER A 13 1.06 1.52 -12.23
C SER A 13 2.18 1.55 -11.19
N SER A 14 2.23 2.65 -10.46
CA SER A 14 2.94 2.73 -9.19
C SER A 14 2.01 2.10 -8.17
N VAL A 15 2.51 1.11 -7.41
CA VAL A 15 1.84 0.72 -6.16
C VAL A 15 1.64 2.01 -5.38
N SER A 16 0.38 2.42 -5.27
CA SER A 16 0.01 3.63 -4.54
C SER A 16 0.03 3.22 -3.09
N ALA A 17 1.03 3.70 -2.35
CA ALA A 17 0.94 3.74 -0.90
C ALA A 17 -0.43 4.32 -0.53
N LEU A 18 -1.10 3.74 0.47
CA LEU A 18 -2.40 4.26 0.90
C LEU A 18 -2.22 5.72 1.28
N GLN A 19 -2.91 6.60 0.55
CA GLN A 19 -2.98 8.00 0.92
C GLN A 19 -3.66 8.07 2.29
N VAL A 20 -3.11 8.84 3.22
CA VAL A 20 -3.65 8.91 4.58
C VAL A 20 -5.13 9.27 4.54
N PRO A 21 -6.03 8.39 5.02
CA PRO A 21 -7.46 8.65 5.03
C PRO A 21 -7.79 9.90 5.86
N SER A 22 -8.88 10.59 5.52
CA SER A 22 -9.19 11.92 6.08
C SER A 22 -9.36 11.91 7.60
N ASN A 23 -9.89 10.83 8.16
CA ASN A 23 -10.04 10.66 9.60
C ASN A 23 -8.67 10.53 10.30
N VAL A 24 -7.77 9.69 9.77
CA VAL A 24 -6.40 9.54 10.28
C VAL A 24 -5.60 10.84 10.10
N ARG A 25 -5.79 11.55 8.99
CA ARG A 25 -5.15 12.85 8.76
C ARG A 25 -5.62 13.89 9.77
N THR A 26 -6.92 13.91 10.06
CA THR A 26 -7.51 14.81 11.05
C THR A 26 -6.96 14.50 12.42
N PHE A 27 -6.90 13.22 12.78
CA PHE A 27 -6.31 12.75 14.03
C PHE A 27 -4.85 13.17 14.18
N TYR A 28 -4.02 12.92 13.16
CA TYR A 28 -2.62 13.38 13.12
C TYR A 28 -2.49 14.88 13.37
N ASN A 29 -3.30 15.70 12.69
CA ASN A 29 -3.27 17.16 12.85
C ASN A 29 -3.77 17.62 14.23
N GLN A 30 -4.76 16.94 14.79
CA GLN A 30 -5.27 17.21 16.14
C GLN A 30 -4.18 16.92 17.18
N LEU A 31 -3.49 15.78 17.08
CA LEU A 31 -2.37 15.45 17.95
C LEU A 31 -1.24 16.48 17.84
N LYS A 32 -0.84 16.87 16.62
CA LYS A 32 0.14 17.94 16.41
C LYS A 32 -0.28 19.25 17.06
N THR A 33 -1.53 19.65 16.88
CA THR A 33 -2.06 20.91 17.45
C THR A 33 -2.16 20.87 18.96
N LYS A 34 -2.53 19.71 19.52
CA LYS A 34 -2.58 19.48 20.97
C LYS A 34 -1.19 19.59 21.61
N GLY A 35 -0.15 19.27 20.85
CA GLY A 35 1.24 19.44 21.25
C GLY A 35 1.75 18.27 22.10
N THR A 36 1.02 17.89 23.14
CA THR A 36 1.41 16.80 24.03
C THR A 36 0.18 16.07 24.53
N CYS A 37 0.27 14.74 24.62
CA CYS A 37 -0.84 13.94 25.11
C CYS A 37 -1.12 14.21 26.60
N THR A 38 -2.39 14.12 26.98
CA THR A 38 -2.85 14.40 28.36
C THR A 38 -2.74 13.15 29.22
N ASN A 39 -3.23 12.03 28.71
CA ASN A 39 -3.10 10.70 29.29
C ASN A 39 -1.79 10.05 28.83
N LYS A 40 -0.71 10.34 29.55
CA LYS A 40 0.61 9.71 29.36
C LYS A 40 0.63 8.37 30.10
N LEU A 41 0.58 7.26 29.38
CA LEU A 41 0.63 5.91 29.94
C LEU A 41 2.04 5.60 30.45
N ALA A 42 3.07 6.06 29.74
CA ALA A 42 4.46 6.01 30.17
C ALA A 42 5.29 7.11 29.47
N THR A 43 6.37 7.54 30.12
CA THR A 43 7.20 8.67 29.68
C THR A 43 8.69 8.38 29.85
N GLY A 44 9.55 9.18 29.20
CA GLY A 44 11.00 9.07 29.35
C GLY A 44 11.64 8.15 28.32
N PHE A 45 11.06 8.08 27.12
CA PHE A 45 11.54 7.28 26.00
C PHE A 45 12.18 8.18 24.95
N PHE A 46 13.18 7.64 24.27
CA PHE A 46 14.01 8.38 23.32
C PHE A 46 13.72 7.90 21.90
N ASP A 47 13.55 8.82 20.96
CA ASP A 47 13.44 8.49 19.53
C ASP A 47 14.75 8.73 18.79
N SER A 48 15.54 9.75 19.12
CA SER A 48 16.82 10.01 18.46
C SER A 48 17.97 10.11 19.46
N LYS A 49 19.22 9.86 19.04
CA LYS A 49 20.44 9.97 19.89
C LYS A 49 20.64 11.33 20.55
N PHE A 50 19.95 12.34 20.04
CA PHE A 50 20.08 13.73 20.45
C PHE A 50 18.86 14.26 21.21
N ASP A 51 17.80 13.44 21.36
CA ASP A 51 16.62 13.75 22.16
C ASP A 51 16.91 13.61 23.68
N ASP A 52 16.16 14.36 24.47
CA ASP A 52 16.16 14.35 25.93
C ASP A 52 15.09 13.43 26.56
N GLY A 53 14.52 12.51 25.77
CA GLY A 53 13.63 11.45 26.25
C GLY A 53 12.20 11.91 26.40
N LYS A 54 11.73 12.75 25.48
CA LYS A 54 10.42 13.41 25.56
C LYS A 54 9.27 12.58 25.01
N THR A 55 9.57 11.50 24.29
CA THR A 55 8.55 10.67 23.69
C THR A 55 7.84 9.81 24.74
N SER A 56 6.52 9.75 24.61
CA SER A 56 5.61 9.11 25.56
C SER A 56 4.68 8.14 24.85
N TYR A 57 4.32 7.06 25.53
CA TYR A 57 3.17 6.24 25.15
C TYR A 57 1.90 6.93 25.63
N CYS A 58 1.00 7.21 24.70
CA CYS A 58 -0.17 8.03 24.93
C CYS A 58 -1.46 7.21 24.79
N GLY A 59 -2.38 7.43 25.73
CA GLY A 59 -3.68 6.75 25.81
C GLY A 59 -4.85 7.72 25.81
N ASP A 60 -4.69 8.91 25.22
CA ASP A 60 -5.77 9.92 25.14
C ASP A 60 -7.02 9.36 24.46
N HIS A 61 -6.84 8.39 23.56
CA HIS A 61 -7.90 7.78 22.76
C HIS A 61 -8.04 6.28 23.00
N LEU A 62 -7.72 5.85 24.22
CA LEU A 62 -7.84 4.45 24.62
C LEU A 62 -9.30 4.03 24.80
N GLU A 63 -10.15 4.93 25.31
CA GLU A 63 -11.55 4.64 25.63
C GLU A 63 -12.50 4.82 24.44
N ASP A 64 -12.24 5.79 23.55
CA ASP A 64 -13.11 6.13 22.42
C ASP A 64 -12.72 5.40 21.13
N TYR A 65 -11.44 5.41 20.74
CA TYR A 65 -10.95 4.80 19.50
C TYR A 65 -10.27 3.46 19.73
N GLY A 66 -9.94 3.12 20.98
CA GLY A 66 -9.18 1.90 21.30
C GLY A 66 -7.77 1.94 20.73
N VAL A 67 -7.07 3.07 20.88
CA VAL A 67 -5.71 3.23 20.37
C VAL A 67 -4.71 3.71 21.43
N VAL A 68 -3.48 3.21 21.29
CA VAL A 68 -2.28 3.70 21.98
C VAL A 68 -1.32 4.22 20.91
N TYR A 69 -0.66 5.35 21.14
CA TYR A 69 0.24 5.94 20.14
C TYR A 69 1.47 6.60 20.76
N LEU A 70 2.49 6.88 19.95
CA LEU A 70 3.67 7.63 20.37
C LEU A 70 3.51 9.12 20.09
N GLN A 71 3.85 9.95 21.07
CA GLN A 71 3.91 11.40 20.88
C GLN A 71 5.00 12.02 21.75
N GLY A 72 5.74 12.97 21.16
CA GLY A 72 6.68 13.84 21.85
C GLY A 72 6.00 15.08 22.44
N GLU A 73 6.80 16.09 22.76
CA GLU A 73 6.31 17.39 23.23
C GLU A 73 6.24 18.41 22.09
N GLY A 74 5.42 19.46 22.24
CA GLY A 74 5.38 20.54 21.24
C GLY A 74 4.83 20.13 19.85
N GLY A 75 4.14 18.99 19.78
CA GLY A 75 3.47 18.50 18.57
C GLY A 75 4.35 17.61 17.71
N THR A 76 5.48 17.17 18.25
CA THR A 76 6.36 16.20 17.59
C THR A 76 5.85 14.78 17.79
N PHE A 77 6.21 13.91 16.85
CA PHE A 77 5.99 12.48 16.96
C PHE A 77 7.33 11.77 17.17
N SER A 78 7.47 10.54 16.70
CA SER A 78 8.71 9.80 16.80
C SER A 78 9.45 9.82 15.46
N ASN A 79 10.69 9.37 15.46
CA ASN A 79 11.51 9.13 14.29
C ASN A 79 11.17 7.75 13.67
N MET A 80 11.98 7.30 12.71
CA MET A 80 11.96 5.90 12.26
C MET A 80 13.37 5.34 12.11
N ASP A 81 13.71 4.42 13.00
CA ASP A 81 14.91 3.59 12.97
C ASP A 81 14.60 2.20 12.39
N VAL A 82 15.64 1.53 11.89
CA VAL A 82 15.53 0.20 11.29
C VAL A 82 15.84 -0.87 12.33
N ASP A 83 14.84 -1.71 12.58
CA ASP A 83 14.98 -2.98 13.27
C ASP A 83 15.22 -4.11 12.27
N CYS A 84 16.22 -4.93 12.56
CA CYS A 84 16.64 -6.05 11.74
C CYS A 84 16.47 -7.39 12.45
N ASP A 85 15.68 -7.44 13.52
CA ASP A 85 15.47 -8.66 14.27
C ASP A 85 14.50 -9.60 13.55
N GLY A 86 14.62 -10.90 13.84
CA GLY A 86 13.80 -11.94 13.21
C GLY A 86 14.56 -12.83 12.23
N ALA A 87 13.82 -13.49 11.33
CA ALA A 87 14.38 -14.39 10.33
C ALA A 87 15.30 -13.62 9.36
N GLN A 88 16.54 -14.08 9.23
CA GLN A 88 17.57 -13.41 8.42
C GLN A 88 17.63 -13.99 6.99
N GLY A 89 18.10 -13.18 6.04
CA GLY A 89 18.25 -13.57 4.64
C GLY A 89 16.96 -13.47 3.82
N GLY A 90 16.81 -14.33 2.82
CA GLY A 90 15.66 -14.33 1.90
C GLY A 90 15.89 -13.51 0.63
N PRO A 91 14.99 -13.60 -0.37
CA PRO A 91 15.19 -12.95 -1.67
C PRO A 91 15.23 -11.43 -1.62
N GLN A 92 14.72 -10.80 -0.56
CA GLN A 92 14.72 -9.35 -0.38
C GLN A 92 15.90 -8.82 0.44
N ASP A 93 16.74 -9.70 0.99
CA ASP A 93 17.94 -9.28 1.70
C ASP A 93 18.96 -8.68 0.72
N ASP A 94 19.12 -7.36 0.82
CA ASP A 94 20.06 -6.56 0.03
C ASP A 94 21.25 -6.06 0.86
N GLY A 95 21.47 -6.64 2.05
CA GLY A 95 22.62 -6.36 2.92
C GLY A 95 22.48 -5.12 3.80
N ARG A 96 21.35 -4.40 3.75
CA ARG A 96 21.12 -3.18 4.56
C ARG A 96 20.91 -3.44 6.05
N CYS A 97 20.83 -4.70 6.46
CA CYS A 97 20.94 -5.09 7.88
C CYS A 97 22.38 -5.40 8.33
N GLY A 98 23.36 -5.44 7.41
CA GLY A 98 24.71 -5.93 7.68
C GLY A 98 25.55 -5.05 8.62
N GLU A 99 25.21 -3.77 8.77
CA GLU A 99 25.89 -2.83 9.68
C GLU A 99 25.29 -2.83 11.10
N SER A 100 24.20 -3.56 11.33
CA SER A 100 23.62 -3.71 12.66
C SER A 100 24.52 -4.57 13.54
N THR A 101 24.90 -4.04 14.71
CA THR A 101 25.66 -4.79 15.72
C THR A 101 24.75 -5.43 16.77
N THR A 102 23.46 -5.14 16.74
CA THR A 102 22.48 -5.53 17.77
C THR A 102 21.44 -6.50 17.26
N THR A 103 21.52 -6.93 16.00
CA THR A 103 20.53 -7.83 15.39
C THR A 103 20.44 -9.17 16.13
N ILE A 104 19.22 -9.51 16.54
CA ILE A 104 18.85 -10.78 17.13
C ILE A 104 18.09 -11.59 16.06
N PRO A 105 18.49 -12.83 15.76
CA PRO A 105 17.89 -13.62 14.67
C PRO A 105 16.50 -14.19 15.03
N THR A 106 15.75 -13.52 15.89
CA THR A 106 14.40 -13.88 16.33
C THR A 106 13.63 -12.64 16.77
N THR A 107 12.34 -12.54 16.41
CA THR A 107 11.45 -11.50 16.95
C THR A 107 10.82 -11.92 18.29
N ALA A 108 10.31 -10.97 19.06
CA ALA A 108 9.57 -11.26 20.30
C ALA A 108 8.23 -12.01 20.10
N ILE A 109 7.77 -12.19 18.85
CA ILE A 109 6.57 -12.97 18.50
C ILE A 109 6.86 -14.29 17.79
N LYS A 110 8.13 -14.71 17.67
CA LYS A 110 8.51 -16.00 17.03
C LYS A 110 7.62 -17.18 17.45
N SER A 111 7.38 -17.34 18.76
CA SER A 111 6.55 -18.43 19.28
C SER A 111 5.08 -18.35 18.86
N ILE A 112 4.56 -17.14 18.60
CA ILE A 112 3.21 -16.93 18.08
C ILE A 112 3.16 -17.37 16.61
N ILE A 113 4.16 -16.97 15.82
CA ILE A 113 4.26 -17.34 14.39
C ILE A 113 4.42 -18.85 14.22
N GLU A 114 5.30 -19.48 15.00
CA GLU A 114 5.45 -20.95 15.04
C GLU A 114 4.12 -21.63 15.42
N GLY A 115 3.40 -21.06 16.39
CA GLY A 115 2.08 -21.55 16.82
C GLY A 115 1.00 -21.45 15.74
N TYR A 116 1.12 -20.53 14.78
CA TYR A 116 0.20 -20.43 13.66
C TYR A 116 0.40 -21.54 12.62
N ASN A 117 1.58 -22.17 12.58
CA ASN A 117 1.91 -23.24 11.62
C ASN A 117 1.65 -22.82 10.15
N VAL A 118 2.14 -21.63 9.81
CA VAL A 118 1.85 -20.92 8.53
C VAL A 118 2.94 -21.06 7.48
N GLY A 119 4.00 -21.82 7.75
CA GLY A 119 5.08 -22.10 6.78
C GLY A 119 6.33 -21.23 6.92
N ILE A 120 6.31 -20.26 7.84
CA ILE A 120 7.49 -19.54 8.33
C ILE A 120 7.69 -19.82 9.81
N SER A 121 8.94 -19.72 10.29
CA SER A 121 9.26 -19.83 11.72
C SER A 121 9.24 -18.48 12.44
N ASP A 122 9.43 -17.38 11.70
CA ASP A 122 9.46 -16.02 12.25
C ASP A 122 9.30 -15.00 11.12
N LEU A 123 8.99 -13.75 11.48
CA LEU A 123 8.96 -12.64 10.52
C LEU A 123 10.37 -12.31 10.04
N ASN A 124 10.47 -11.93 8.77
CA ASN A 124 11.71 -11.49 8.13
C ASN A 124 11.68 -9.97 7.92
N PRO A 125 12.63 -9.18 8.47
CA PRO A 125 12.64 -7.71 8.35
C PRO A 125 12.76 -7.20 6.92
N HIS A 126 13.28 -8.01 6.00
CA HIS A 126 13.42 -7.68 4.58
C HIS A 126 12.11 -7.83 3.79
N GLU A 127 11.16 -8.61 4.31
CA GLU A 127 9.95 -9.03 3.59
C GLU A 127 8.66 -8.58 4.30
N HIS A 128 8.63 -8.68 5.62
CA HIS A 128 7.43 -8.46 6.42
C HIS A 128 7.46 -7.07 7.04
N SER A 129 6.39 -6.30 6.84
CA SER A 129 6.20 -5.01 7.49
C SER A 129 5.80 -5.19 8.95
N PHE A 130 6.71 -4.88 9.86
CA PHE A 130 6.45 -4.95 11.29
C PHE A 130 7.01 -3.74 12.05
N VAL A 131 6.53 -3.57 13.28
CA VAL A 131 6.81 -2.44 14.17
C VAL A 131 7.32 -2.96 15.50
N VAL A 132 8.35 -2.29 16.03
CA VAL A 132 8.86 -2.49 17.39
C VAL A 132 8.10 -1.55 18.32
N PHE A 133 7.35 -2.11 19.26
CA PHE A 133 6.48 -1.34 20.15
C PHE A 133 6.53 -1.90 21.57
N GLY A 134 6.56 -1.01 22.55
CA GLY A 134 6.84 -1.38 23.94
C GLY A 134 8.34 -1.47 24.24
N ASN A 135 8.65 -1.47 25.53
CA ASN A 135 10.00 -1.47 26.04
C ASN A 135 10.12 -2.48 27.18
N SER A 136 11.13 -3.35 27.10
CA SER A 136 11.45 -4.31 28.13
C SER A 136 12.84 -4.06 28.70
N GLY A 137 13.09 -4.47 29.93
CA GLY A 137 14.38 -4.23 30.57
C GLY A 137 14.40 -4.56 32.05
N THR A 138 15.60 -4.79 32.56
CA THR A 138 15.89 -5.09 33.97
C THR A 138 16.94 -4.15 34.56
N LYS A 139 17.66 -3.38 33.72
CA LYS A 139 18.59 -2.33 34.15
C LYS A 139 17.92 -1.35 35.12
N ALA A 140 18.60 -1.03 36.23
CA ALA A 140 18.08 -0.10 37.22
C ALA A 140 17.87 1.29 36.61
N GLY A 141 16.68 1.86 36.82
CA GLY A 141 16.30 3.17 36.24
C GLY A 141 15.86 3.10 34.76
N TRP A 142 15.92 1.93 34.12
CA TRP A 142 15.43 1.75 32.75
C TRP A 142 13.91 1.87 32.68
N LYS A 143 13.42 2.61 31.69
CA LYS A 143 11.97 2.75 31.47
C LYS A 143 11.48 1.57 30.65
N THR A 144 10.38 0.98 31.12
CA THR A 144 9.69 -0.13 30.46
C THR A 144 8.24 0.26 30.19
N PHE A 145 7.65 -0.37 29.19
CA PHE A 145 6.25 -0.23 28.84
C PHE A 145 5.77 -1.51 28.17
N ASP A 146 4.72 -2.12 28.72
CA ASP A 146 4.09 -3.30 28.14
C ASP A 146 2.72 -2.91 27.55
N PRO A 147 2.58 -2.81 26.21
CA PRO A 147 1.32 -2.43 25.56
C PRO A 147 0.13 -3.36 25.93
N ARG A 148 0.41 -4.59 26.39
CA ARG A 148 -0.63 -5.55 26.83
C ARG A 148 -1.38 -5.10 28.05
N GLU A 149 -0.76 -4.29 28.92
CA GLU A 149 -1.44 -3.71 30.08
C GLU A 149 -2.59 -2.78 29.68
N TYR A 150 -2.58 -2.30 28.43
CA TYR A 150 -3.55 -1.38 27.86
C TYR A 150 -4.36 -2.00 26.71
N GLY A 151 -4.42 -3.33 26.65
CA GLY A 151 -5.31 -4.05 25.72
C GLY A 151 -4.80 -4.21 24.29
N VAL A 152 -3.56 -3.81 23.99
CA VAL A 152 -2.89 -4.15 22.73
C VAL A 152 -2.34 -5.57 22.84
N GLN A 153 -2.69 -6.46 21.91
CA GLN A 153 -2.21 -7.85 21.94
C GLN A 153 -0.94 -8.00 21.10
N LYS A 154 -0.04 -8.91 21.49
CA LYS A 154 1.10 -9.26 20.61
C LYS A 154 0.60 -9.72 19.24
N ALA A 155 1.36 -9.40 18.20
CA ALA A 155 0.97 -9.62 16.81
C ALA A 155 -0.29 -8.85 16.35
N SER A 156 -0.73 -7.82 17.09
CA SER A 156 -1.76 -6.90 16.60
C SER A 156 -1.24 -6.06 15.44
N LEU A 157 -2.13 -5.72 14.52
CA LEU A 157 -1.87 -4.75 13.48
C LEU A 157 -1.70 -3.35 14.09
N MET A 158 -0.75 -2.59 13.56
CA MET A 158 -0.49 -1.19 13.84
C MET A 158 -0.55 -0.37 12.56
N ALA A 159 -0.99 0.88 12.66
CA ALA A 159 -0.89 1.86 11.58
C ALA A 159 0.31 2.79 11.83
N VAL A 160 1.10 3.02 10.78
CA VAL A 160 2.26 3.91 10.79
C VAL A 160 2.04 5.00 9.75
N VAL A 161 1.99 6.24 10.19
CA VAL A 161 1.85 7.41 9.32
C VAL A 161 3.21 8.04 9.12
N CYS A 162 3.72 8.00 7.89
CA CYS A 162 5.00 8.60 7.50
C CYS A 162 4.77 9.49 6.26
N GLY A 163 5.03 10.79 6.40
CA GLY A 163 4.70 11.80 5.41
C GLY A 163 3.20 11.83 5.04
N ASP A 164 2.89 11.58 3.77
CA ASP A 164 1.52 11.58 3.24
C ASP A 164 0.89 10.20 3.09
N ARG A 165 1.49 9.19 3.73
CA ARG A 165 1.15 7.78 3.57
C ARG A 165 0.86 7.14 4.91
N VAL A 166 -0.06 6.17 4.89
CA VAL A 166 -0.25 5.23 6.00
C VAL A 166 0.16 3.85 5.52
N PHE A 167 0.89 3.14 6.38
CA PHE A 167 1.23 1.74 6.20
C PHE A 167 0.76 0.94 7.40
N TYR A 168 0.55 -0.35 7.18
CA TYR A 168 0.15 -1.28 8.21
C TYR A 168 1.27 -2.26 8.44
N GLY A 169 1.59 -2.51 9.71
CA GLY A 169 2.57 -3.50 10.12
C GLY A 169 2.11 -4.25 11.35
N ILE A 170 2.74 -5.39 11.62
CA ILE A 170 2.45 -6.19 12.81
C ILE A 170 3.32 -5.71 13.97
N TRP A 171 2.75 -5.57 15.16
CA TRP A 171 3.57 -5.46 16.37
C TRP A 171 4.29 -6.78 16.64
N SER A 172 5.59 -6.83 16.35
CA SER A 172 6.40 -8.05 16.40
C SER A 172 7.48 -8.05 17.47
N ASP A 173 7.97 -6.87 17.85
CA ASP A 173 9.06 -6.75 18.82
C ASP A 173 8.83 -5.67 19.86
N SER A 174 9.66 -5.66 20.89
CA SER A 174 9.72 -4.63 21.92
C SER A 174 11.18 -4.29 22.19
N ASN A 175 11.48 -3.00 22.30
CA ASN A 175 12.87 -2.60 22.43
C ASN A 175 13.41 -3.03 23.81
N GLY A 176 14.53 -3.76 23.78
CA GLY A 176 15.17 -4.32 24.97
C GLY A 176 16.04 -3.31 25.71
N ASP A 177 16.73 -3.77 26.75
CA ASP A 177 17.69 -2.96 27.49
C ASP A 177 19.14 -3.11 27.01
N HIS A 178 19.36 -3.53 25.76
CA HIS A 178 20.69 -3.71 25.19
C HIS A 178 21.38 -2.40 24.80
N GLY A 179 20.59 -1.35 24.51
CA GLY A 179 21.10 -0.02 24.22
C GLY A 179 21.52 0.80 25.45
N ASP A 180 21.86 2.06 25.18
CA ASP A 180 22.24 3.04 26.21
C ASP A 180 21.03 3.67 26.92
N ARG A 181 19.84 3.60 26.30
CA ARG A 181 18.60 4.22 26.78
C ARG A 181 17.34 3.56 26.20
N PRO A 182 16.18 3.69 26.88
CA PRO A 182 14.93 3.08 26.43
C PRO A 182 14.40 3.78 25.18
N SER A 183 14.73 3.23 24.00
CA SER A 183 14.44 3.88 22.71
C SER A 183 13.12 3.39 22.12
N VAL A 184 12.49 4.20 21.27
CA VAL A 184 11.24 3.93 20.54
C VAL A 184 11.38 4.42 19.11
N GLY A 185 10.40 4.13 18.25
CA GLY A 185 10.42 4.59 16.86
C GLY A 185 11.12 3.63 15.90
N GLU A 186 11.09 2.32 16.17
CA GLU A 186 11.77 1.30 15.38
C GLU A 186 10.77 0.49 14.53
N ALA A 187 11.16 0.15 13.31
CA ALA A 187 10.37 -0.64 12.37
C ALA A 187 11.25 -1.54 11.50
N SER A 188 10.67 -2.63 10.97
CA SER A 188 11.35 -3.49 10.00
C SER A 188 11.97 -2.70 8.83
N LEU A 189 13.10 -3.18 8.31
CA LEU A 189 13.73 -2.61 7.12
C LEU A 189 12.76 -2.46 5.95
N SER A 190 11.88 -3.43 5.73
CA SER A 190 10.88 -3.42 4.64
C SER A 190 9.91 -2.24 4.79
N LEU A 191 9.36 -2.01 5.99
CA LEU A 191 8.46 -0.90 6.30
C LEU A 191 9.16 0.46 6.23
N ALA A 192 10.37 0.56 6.79
CA ALA A 192 11.18 1.77 6.68
C ALA A 192 11.49 2.12 5.21
N THR A 193 11.82 1.11 4.40
CA THR A 193 12.05 1.26 2.96
C THR A 193 10.79 1.74 2.24
N ALA A 194 9.60 1.31 2.65
CA ALA A 194 8.34 1.77 2.06
C ALA A 194 8.04 3.24 2.39
N CYS A 195 8.37 3.69 3.60
CA CYS A 195 8.22 5.09 4.01
C CYS A 195 9.21 6.01 3.30
N TYR A 196 10.51 5.71 3.39
CA TYR A 196 11.57 6.66 3.05
C TYR A 196 12.54 6.18 1.95
N GLY A 197 12.31 4.99 1.41
CA GLY A 197 13.07 4.43 0.29
C GLY A 197 14.35 3.71 0.71
N LYS A 198 15.15 3.34 -0.29
CA LYS A 198 16.36 2.51 -0.11
C LYS A 198 17.51 3.16 0.67
N GLY A 199 17.36 4.41 1.09
CA GLY A 199 18.31 5.06 2.00
C GLY A 199 18.23 4.52 3.43
N MET A 200 17.09 3.94 3.81
CA MET A 200 16.91 3.32 5.12
C MET A 200 17.75 2.06 5.24
N GLN A 201 18.54 1.96 6.30
CA GLN A 201 19.38 0.80 6.63
C GLN A 201 19.61 0.74 8.14
N ALA A 202 19.94 -0.44 8.66
CA ALA A 202 20.35 -0.53 10.05
C ALA A 202 21.77 0.02 10.24
N GLY A 203 22.04 0.49 11.45
CA GLY A 203 23.34 1.01 11.83
C GLY A 203 23.24 2.37 12.52
N THR A 204 24.40 2.88 12.90
CA THR A 204 24.52 4.12 13.69
C THR A 204 25.14 5.29 12.90
N GLY A 205 25.23 5.13 11.58
CA GLY A 205 25.78 6.14 10.68
C GLY A 205 24.82 7.30 10.47
N SER A 206 25.33 8.43 9.97
CA SER A 206 24.45 9.54 9.57
C SER A 206 23.62 9.18 8.33
N ASN A 207 22.33 9.50 8.32
CA ASN A 207 21.34 9.23 7.25
C ASN A 207 21.03 7.74 7.01
N THR A 208 21.17 6.88 8.01
CA THR A 208 20.73 5.47 7.94
C THR A 208 19.29 5.28 8.43
N SER A 209 18.85 6.21 9.28
CA SER A 209 17.53 6.38 9.86
C SER A 209 16.82 7.60 9.27
N HIS A 210 15.53 7.73 9.59
CA HIS A 210 14.75 8.94 9.40
C HIS A 210 14.66 9.65 10.74
N ASP A 211 15.46 10.69 10.92
CA ASP A 211 15.65 11.37 12.20
C ASP A 211 14.54 12.41 12.49
N GLU A 212 13.74 12.80 11.50
CA GLU A 212 12.66 13.75 11.71
C GLU A 212 11.52 13.15 12.56
N GLU A 213 11.10 13.90 13.57
CA GLU A 213 10.06 13.54 14.55
C GLU A 213 8.63 13.72 13.98
N ASP A 214 8.35 13.11 12.82
CA ASP A 214 7.08 13.25 12.11
C ASP A 214 6.32 11.95 11.85
N VAL A 215 6.81 10.83 12.39
CA VAL A 215 6.23 9.49 12.25
C VAL A 215 5.29 9.17 13.40
N LEU A 216 4.01 8.96 13.08
CA LEU A 216 3.00 8.57 14.06
C LEU A 216 2.76 7.05 14.01
N TYR A 217 3.04 6.39 15.13
CA TYR A 217 2.75 4.97 15.36
C TYR A 217 1.46 4.83 16.15
N ILE A 218 0.50 4.05 15.64
CA ILE A 218 -0.82 3.83 16.23
C ILE A 218 -1.02 2.32 16.44
N ALA A 219 -1.08 1.88 17.69
CA ALA A 219 -1.44 0.53 18.09
C ALA A 219 -2.93 0.42 18.39
N PHE A 220 -3.59 -0.57 17.78
CA PHE A 220 -5.00 -0.86 18.04
C PHE A 220 -5.15 -1.87 19.17
N THR A 221 -6.13 -1.62 20.05
CA THR A 221 -6.51 -2.56 21.10
C THR A 221 -7.55 -3.57 20.61
N GLY A 222 -7.70 -4.67 21.37
CA GLY A 222 -8.72 -5.67 21.13
C GLY A 222 -8.23 -6.88 20.32
N ALA A 223 -8.99 -7.98 20.42
CA ALA A 223 -8.64 -9.23 19.74
C ALA A 223 -8.83 -9.16 18.22
N ASP A 224 -9.72 -8.30 17.76
CA ASP A 224 -9.96 -8.08 16.34
C ASP A 224 -8.84 -7.29 15.66
N ALA A 225 -7.92 -6.69 16.41
CA ALA A 225 -6.68 -6.13 15.86
C ALA A 225 -5.64 -7.20 15.50
N VAL A 226 -5.81 -8.45 15.95
CA VAL A 226 -4.89 -9.55 15.68
C VAL A 226 -5.36 -10.31 14.42
N PRO A 227 -4.60 -10.29 13.31
CA PRO A 227 -4.99 -11.02 12.09
C PRO A 227 -5.02 -12.54 12.28
N GLY A 228 -4.22 -13.07 13.21
CA GLY A 228 -4.12 -14.50 13.46
C GLY A 228 -3.56 -15.28 12.27
N ALA A 229 -3.59 -16.62 12.36
CA ALA A 229 -2.97 -17.50 11.38
C ALA A 229 -3.50 -17.35 9.92
N LYS A 230 -4.70 -16.79 9.74
CA LYS A 230 -5.38 -16.71 8.42
C LYS A 230 -5.64 -15.28 7.94
N GLY A 231 -5.41 -14.27 8.79
CA GLY A 231 -5.71 -12.87 8.47
C GLY A 231 -4.54 -12.08 7.87
N ALA A 232 -3.40 -12.73 7.64
CA ALA A 232 -2.25 -12.17 6.94
C ALA A 232 -1.58 -13.24 6.08
N ASP A 233 -0.92 -12.83 4.99
CA ASP A 233 -0.10 -13.72 4.17
C ASP A 233 1.30 -13.84 4.78
N TRP A 234 1.42 -14.63 5.84
CA TRP A 234 2.69 -14.88 6.55
C TRP A 234 3.79 -15.51 5.68
N THR A 235 3.48 -15.95 4.46
CA THR A 235 4.47 -16.53 3.53
C THR A 235 4.88 -15.57 2.42
N ALA A 236 4.38 -14.34 2.46
CA ALA A 236 4.72 -13.31 1.49
C ALA A 236 6.23 -13.05 1.46
N GLY A 237 6.84 -13.20 0.29
CA GLY A 237 8.29 -13.04 0.10
C GLY A 237 8.72 -11.60 -0.22
N ASN A 238 7.88 -10.60 0.04
CA ASN A 238 8.17 -9.18 -0.14
C ASN A 238 7.17 -8.29 0.60
N PHE A 239 7.57 -7.02 0.79
CA PHE A 239 6.78 -6.00 1.46
C PHE A 239 5.39 -5.80 0.85
N ASP A 240 5.30 -5.66 -0.48
CA ASP A 240 4.06 -5.28 -1.13
C ASP A 240 2.98 -6.35 -0.93
N ASP A 241 3.33 -7.63 -1.09
CA ASP A 241 2.41 -8.76 -0.89
C ASP A 241 2.01 -8.90 0.58
N PHE A 242 2.96 -8.78 1.51
CA PHE A 242 2.66 -8.88 2.94
C PHE A 242 1.76 -7.72 3.39
N HIS A 243 2.14 -6.49 3.07
CA HIS A 243 1.38 -5.29 3.41
C HIS A 243 -0.01 -5.32 2.79
N ALA A 244 -0.15 -5.73 1.52
CA ALA A 244 -1.45 -5.87 0.86
C ALA A 244 -2.39 -6.83 1.61
N SER A 245 -1.86 -7.90 2.21
CA SER A 245 -2.64 -8.82 3.03
C SER A 245 -3.19 -8.17 4.32
N LEU A 246 -2.54 -7.11 4.82
CA LEU A 246 -2.95 -6.39 6.03
C LEU A 246 -3.93 -5.25 5.76
N VAL A 247 -3.99 -4.71 4.54
CA VAL A 247 -4.79 -3.52 4.19
C VAL A 247 -6.25 -3.66 4.61
N GLY A 248 -6.91 -4.78 4.32
CA GLY A 248 -8.33 -4.95 4.65
C GLY A 248 -8.62 -4.86 6.16
N LEU A 249 -7.75 -5.44 6.99
CA LEU A 249 -7.88 -5.33 8.44
C LEU A 249 -7.51 -3.93 8.93
N GLY A 250 -6.43 -3.35 8.38
CA GLY A 250 -5.98 -2.01 8.74
C GLY A 250 -7.03 -0.94 8.43
N ASP A 251 -7.64 -0.99 7.25
CA ASP A 251 -8.69 -0.07 6.80
C ASP A 251 -9.94 -0.15 7.69
N LYS A 252 -10.28 -1.35 8.15
CA LYS A 252 -11.35 -1.56 9.13
C LYS A 252 -11.01 -0.93 10.49
N LEU A 253 -9.79 -1.14 11.00
CA LEU A 253 -9.38 -0.64 12.31
C LEU A 253 -9.26 0.88 12.37
N ILE A 254 -8.76 1.52 11.30
CA ILE A 254 -8.68 2.99 11.26
C ILE A 254 -10.06 3.65 11.27
N GLN A 255 -11.17 2.96 10.91
CA GLN A 255 -12.52 3.54 11.01
C GLN A 255 -12.91 3.88 12.45
N ARG A 256 -12.26 3.27 13.46
CA ARG A 256 -12.45 3.65 14.86
C ARG A 256 -12.00 5.09 15.14
N ILE A 257 -10.98 5.55 14.43
CA ILE A 257 -10.37 6.86 14.64
C ILE A 257 -11.30 7.93 14.08
N GLY A 258 -11.79 8.81 14.95
CA GLY A 258 -12.72 9.88 14.57
C GLY A 258 -14.16 9.41 14.34
N GLY A 259 -14.45 8.12 14.57
CA GLY A 259 -15.82 7.60 14.59
C GLY A 259 -16.45 7.83 15.97
N ASP A 260 -17.75 8.10 16.01
CA ASP A 260 -18.52 8.15 17.26
C ASP A 260 -18.60 6.74 17.88
N GLY A 261 -17.58 6.35 18.64
CA GLY A 261 -17.59 5.39 19.75
C GLY A 261 -18.33 4.06 19.58
N SER A 262 -18.56 3.56 18.35
CA SER A 262 -19.29 2.32 18.12
C SER A 262 -18.34 1.14 18.21
N ASN A 263 -17.88 0.89 19.44
CA ASN A 263 -17.20 -0.34 19.81
C ASN A 263 -18.29 -1.32 20.27
N GLY A 264 -18.48 -2.43 19.54
CA GLY A 264 -19.36 -3.51 19.98
C GLY A 264 -19.98 -4.28 18.84
N GLY A 265 -19.51 -5.51 18.65
CA GLY A 265 -20.09 -6.46 17.72
C GLY A 265 -21.54 -6.80 18.06
N ASP A 266 -22.31 -7.02 17.01
CA ASP A 266 -23.40 -7.98 16.99
C ASP A 266 -23.45 -8.54 15.56
N ASP A 267 -22.73 -9.63 15.35
CA ASP A 267 -22.90 -10.48 14.18
C ASP A 267 -24.18 -11.29 14.41
N SER A 268 -25.29 -10.75 13.88
CA SER A 268 -26.52 -11.48 13.64
C SER A 268 -27.06 -11.09 12.26
N GLY A 269 -26.44 -11.71 11.26
CA GLY A 269 -26.96 -12.07 9.95
C GLY A 269 -28.16 -11.30 9.38
N SER A 270 -27.89 -10.53 8.32
CA SER A 270 -28.42 -10.83 6.97
C SER A 270 -27.78 -9.89 5.94
N ASP A 271 -27.29 -10.49 4.85
CA ASP A 271 -26.84 -9.85 3.60
C ASP A 271 -25.57 -8.98 3.71
N ASP A 272 -24.52 -9.56 4.30
CA ASP A 272 -23.34 -8.86 4.80
C ASP A 272 -22.38 -8.36 3.70
N CYS A 273 -22.13 -7.06 3.77
CA CYS A 273 -21.11 -6.37 3.02
C CYS A 273 -20.46 -5.39 3.98
N SER A 274 -19.16 -5.59 4.23
CA SER A 274 -18.38 -4.81 5.20
C SER A 274 -18.36 -3.29 4.89
N TRP A 275 -18.62 -2.88 3.64
CA TRP A 275 -18.79 -1.48 3.24
C TRP A 275 -19.86 -1.28 2.13
N PRO A 276 -20.96 -0.52 2.39
CA PRO A 276 -21.94 -0.11 1.39
C PRO A 276 -21.36 0.48 0.09
N GLY A 277 -21.65 -0.17 -1.05
CA GLY A 277 -21.22 0.27 -2.39
C GLY A 277 -20.02 -0.49 -2.96
N HIS A 278 -19.39 -1.35 -2.16
CA HIS A 278 -18.24 -2.18 -2.55
C HIS A 278 -18.57 -3.69 -2.42
N CYS A 279 -19.84 -4.00 -2.52
CA CYS A 279 -20.44 -5.33 -2.38
C CYS A 279 -20.61 -6.02 -3.74
N GLU A 280 -20.99 -7.30 -3.71
CA GLU A 280 -21.36 -8.04 -4.92
C GLU A 280 -22.33 -7.23 -5.80
N GLY A 281 -21.98 -7.10 -7.09
CA GLY A 281 -22.78 -6.38 -8.08
C GLY A 281 -22.49 -4.89 -8.23
N ALA A 282 -21.73 -4.27 -7.31
CA ALA A 282 -21.28 -2.89 -7.49
C ALA A 282 -20.18 -2.76 -8.56
N THR A 283 -19.98 -1.54 -9.04
CA THR A 283 -18.94 -1.24 -10.03
C THR A 283 -17.57 -1.16 -9.37
N CYS A 284 -16.58 -1.76 -10.00
CA CYS A 284 -15.18 -1.74 -9.54
C CYS A 284 -14.26 -1.55 -10.75
N GLU A 285 -13.08 -1.00 -10.55
CA GLU A 285 -12.02 -0.95 -11.57
C GLU A 285 -10.86 -1.88 -11.20
N VAL A 286 -10.60 -2.04 -9.91
CA VAL A 286 -9.49 -2.86 -9.39
C VAL A 286 -9.94 -3.74 -8.22
N ALA A 287 -9.10 -4.71 -7.83
CA ALA A 287 -9.43 -5.66 -6.77
C ALA A 287 -9.64 -4.97 -5.40
N GLN A 288 -9.04 -3.81 -5.20
CA GLN A 288 -9.14 -3.00 -3.98
C GLN A 288 -10.49 -2.30 -3.82
N ASP A 289 -11.30 -2.23 -4.88
CA ASP A 289 -12.67 -1.69 -4.80
C ASP A 289 -13.66 -2.72 -4.24
N CYS A 290 -13.18 -3.89 -3.81
CA CYS A 290 -14.00 -5.01 -3.37
C CYS A 290 -13.92 -5.17 -1.86
N ALA A 291 -15.07 -5.27 -1.19
CA ALA A 291 -15.12 -5.64 0.22
C ALA A 291 -14.69 -7.10 0.42
N ASP A 292 -14.03 -7.36 1.55
CA ASP A 292 -13.71 -8.71 2.05
C ASP A 292 -12.96 -9.58 1.03
N ALA A 293 -13.47 -10.78 0.74
CA ALA A 293 -12.87 -11.76 -0.17
C ALA A 293 -13.39 -11.66 -1.62
N LEU A 294 -14.07 -10.57 -1.98
CA LEU A 294 -14.66 -10.39 -3.31
C LEU A 294 -13.62 -9.96 -4.35
N LYS A 295 -13.90 -10.18 -5.64
CA LYS A 295 -12.98 -9.81 -6.73
C LYS A 295 -13.67 -8.96 -7.79
N CYS A 296 -12.92 -8.01 -8.33
CA CYS A 296 -13.35 -7.22 -9.46
C CYS A 296 -13.14 -7.98 -10.77
N VAL A 297 -14.24 -8.28 -11.47
CA VAL A 297 -14.21 -8.96 -12.77
C VAL A 297 -15.10 -8.22 -13.76
N ASN A 298 -14.53 -7.77 -14.87
CA ASN A 298 -15.23 -7.04 -15.93
C ASN A 298 -15.99 -5.80 -15.43
N GLY A 299 -15.39 -5.05 -14.51
CA GLY A 299 -15.98 -3.83 -13.98
C GLY A 299 -17.05 -4.05 -12.90
N LYS A 300 -17.21 -5.29 -12.42
CA LYS A 300 -18.19 -5.65 -11.39
C LYS A 300 -17.60 -6.55 -10.31
N ILE A 301 -18.04 -6.33 -9.08
CA ILE A 301 -17.64 -7.11 -7.91
C ILE A 301 -18.42 -8.42 -7.91
N ILE A 302 -17.71 -9.55 -7.79
CA ILE A 302 -18.31 -10.90 -7.77
C ILE A 302 -17.80 -11.73 -6.59
N VAL A 303 -18.63 -12.67 -6.12
CA VAL A 303 -18.26 -13.65 -5.10
C VAL A 303 -17.35 -14.73 -5.71
N ARG A 304 -16.34 -15.15 -4.94
CA ARG A 304 -15.51 -16.30 -5.29
C ARG A 304 -16.37 -17.57 -5.22
N LEU A 305 -16.68 -18.17 -6.36
CA LEU A 305 -17.11 -19.56 -6.40
C LEU A 305 -15.88 -20.42 -6.06
N ASP A 306 -15.67 -20.69 -4.78
CA ASP A 306 -14.78 -21.76 -4.36
C ASP A 306 -15.35 -23.07 -4.92
N TRP A 307 -14.68 -23.60 -5.95
CA TRP A 307 -14.96 -24.91 -6.50
C TRP A 307 -14.42 -25.99 -5.55
N ASN A 308 -14.92 -26.01 -4.31
CA ASN A 308 -14.73 -27.13 -3.38
C ASN A 308 -15.77 -27.11 -2.25
N ARG A 309 -17.05 -27.27 -2.61
CA ARG A 309 -18.10 -27.71 -1.69
C ARG A 309 -19.05 -28.65 -2.43
N ASN A 310 -18.80 -29.95 -2.35
CA ASN A 310 -19.84 -30.94 -2.54
C ASN A 310 -19.51 -32.24 -1.79
N SER A 311 -19.86 -32.24 -0.50
CA SER A 311 -20.08 -33.45 0.29
C SER A 311 -21.40 -33.28 1.06
N TYR A 312 -22.42 -33.99 0.58
CA TYR A 312 -23.56 -34.52 1.33
C TYR A 312 -24.43 -33.57 2.16
N GLN A 313 -25.51 -33.07 1.55
CA GLN A 313 -26.83 -32.97 2.19
C GLN A 313 -27.91 -33.16 1.11
N ILE A 314 -28.42 -34.39 0.96
CA ILE A 314 -29.69 -34.63 0.24
C ILE A 314 -30.78 -34.74 1.30
N ASN A 315 -31.76 -33.84 1.17
CA ASN A 315 -32.96 -33.73 1.98
C ASN A 315 -33.75 -35.02 2.07
N ARG A 316 -34.14 -35.34 3.30
CA ARG A 316 -35.14 -36.34 3.66
C ARG A 316 -36.47 -35.61 3.79
N PHE A 317 -37.45 -35.84 2.90
CA PHE A 317 -38.88 -35.85 3.25
C PHE A 317 -39.77 -36.36 2.10
N VAL A 318 -40.63 -37.35 2.46
CA VAL A 318 -41.93 -37.77 1.90
C VAL A 318 -42.01 -38.94 0.87
N PHE A 319 -42.32 -40.12 1.45
CA PHE A 319 -43.33 -41.15 1.08
C PHE A 319 -43.33 -41.85 -0.31
N VAL A 320 -43.07 -43.18 -0.35
CA VAL A 320 -44.04 -44.32 -0.35
C VAL A 320 -43.33 -45.62 -0.80
N ASN A 321 -43.52 -46.69 -0.01
CA ASN A 321 -43.39 -48.15 -0.28
C ASN A 321 -42.64 -48.67 -1.52
N LEU A 322 -41.61 -49.52 -1.30
CA LEU A 322 -41.70 -50.95 -1.61
C LEU A 322 -40.55 -51.74 -0.95
N SER A 323 -40.92 -52.80 -0.25
CA SER A 323 -40.04 -53.79 0.40
C SER A 323 -39.25 -54.62 -0.61
N LEU A 324 -37.98 -54.96 -0.32
CA LEU A 324 -37.45 -56.33 -0.44
C LEU A 324 -36.02 -56.47 0.14
N SER A 325 -35.85 -57.57 0.87
CA SER A 325 -34.76 -58.00 1.73
C SER A 325 -33.47 -58.44 1.01
N ILE A 326 -32.32 -58.39 1.71
CA ILE A 326 -31.33 -59.48 2.00
C ILE A 326 -29.89 -58.91 2.26
N PRO A 327 -29.08 -59.48 3.19
CA PRO A 327 -27.96 -58.81 3.90
C PRO A 327 -26.53 -59.20 3.41
N PRO A 328 -25.44 -58.60 3.97
CA PRO A 328 -24.06 -58.75 3.46
C PRO A 328 -23.27 -59.89 4.14
N PRO A 329 -22.15 -60.37 3.56
CA PRO A 329 -21.25 -61.30 4.23
C PRO A 329 -19.98 -60.65 4.81
N HIS A 330 -19.43 -61.41 5.75
CA HIS A 330 -18.42 -61.12 6.76
C HIS A 330 -16.96 -61.02 6.29
N LEU A 331 -16.20 -60.27 7.10
CA LEU A 331 -14.74 -60.35 7.32
C LEU A 331 -14.21 -61.77 7.59
N ARG A 332 -13.02 -62.10 7.05
CA ARG A 332 -12.01 -62.95 7.71
C ARG A 332 -10.58 -62.61 7.28
N LEU A 333 -9.74 -62.40 8.30
CA LEU A 333 -8.27 -62.30 8.26
C LEU A 333 -7.61 -63.66 7.98
N ARG A 334 -6.49 -63.66 7.25
CA ARG A 334 -5.38 -64.62 7.45
C ARG A 334 -4.06 -64.05 6.93
N GLN A 335 -3.08 -64.00 7.82
CA GLN A 335 -1.64 -63.83 7.53
C GLN A 335 -1.06 -65.10 6.88
N THR A 336 -0.06 -64.95 6.00
CA THR A 336 1.25 -65.64 6.09
C THR A 336 2.22 -65.19 4.97
N GLN A 337 3.39 -64.69 5.41
CA GLN A 337 4.77 -64.92 4.92
C GLN A 337 5.26 -64.57 3.49
N ARG A 338 6.36 -63.79 3.48
CA ARG A 338 7.39 -63.47 2.45
C ARG A 338 8.28 -64.70 2.07
N PRO A 339 9.34 -64.63 1.22
CA PRO A 339 9.90 -63.56 0.33
C PRO A 339 10.33 -64.02 -1.10
N ILE A 340 10.86 -63.08 -1.92
CA ILE A 340 12.10 -63.13 -2.76
C ILE A 340 11.97 -62.30 -4.08
N GLU A 341 12.94 -61.40 -4.30
CA GLU A 341 13.26 -60.50 -5.45
C GLU A 341 13.84 -61.25 -6.69
N PRO A 342 14.41 -60.60 -7.73
CA PRO A 342 13.96 -59.50 -8.61
C PRO A 342 14.20 -59.87 -10.12
N THR A 343 13.83 -59.00 -11.09
CA THR A 343 14.47 -58.79 -12.44
C THR A 343 13.59 -57.88 -13.31
N SER A 344 14.09 -56.68 -13.68
CA SER A 344 14.54 -56.26 -15.03
C SER A 344 13.60 -56.59 -16.19
N ASP A 345 13.07 -55.58 -16.91
CA ASP A 345 13.66 -55.13 -18.20
C ASP A 345 12.79 -54.06 -18.89
N GLU A 346 13.48 -53.34 -19.74
CA GLU A 346 13.28 -52.13 -20.53
C GLU A 346 12.17 -52.21 -21.60
N THR A 347 11.50 -51.08 -21.94
CA THR A 347 11.48 -50.46 -23.30
C THR A 347 10.41 -49.37 -23.52
N ARG A 348 10.89 -48.13 -23.64
CA ARG A 348 10.62 -47.09 -24.66
C ARG A 348 9.54 -47.35 -25.74
N ARG A 349 8.57 -46.44 -25.86
CA ARG A 349 8.18 -45.81 -27.15
C ARG A 349 7.34 -44.53 -27.02
N ASP A 350 7.69 -43.58 -27.89
CA ASP A 350 7.33 -42.17 -28.00
C ASP A 350 6.07 -41.94 -28.91
N PRO A 351 5.63 -40.69 -29.18
CA PRO A 351 4.24 -40.26 -29.27
C PRO A 351 3.71 -40.12 -30.71
N GLN A 352 2.39 -39.89 -30.87
CA GLN A 352 1.80 -39.39 -32.12
C GLN A 352 0.53 -38.54 -31.89
N SER A 353 0.62 -37.27 -32.27
CA SER A 353 -0.41 -36.51 -33.00
C SER A 353 0.00 -36.57 -34.50
N PRO A 354 -0.87 -36.37 -35.53
CA PRO A 354 -1.55 -35.08 -35.79
C PRO A 354 -2.89 -35.19 -36.57
N ALA A 355 -3.57 -34.05 -36.81
CA ALA A 355 -3.92 -33.54 -38.16
C ALA A 355 -5.15 -32.61 -38.22
N SER A 356 -5.02 -31.63 -39.12
CA SER A 356 -5.88 -30.50 -39.45
C SER A 356 -6.85 -30.78 -40.63
N GLY A 357 -7.85 -29.91 -40.83
CA GLY A 357 -8.62 -29.69 -42.08
C GLY A 357 -9.83 -28.77 -41.84
N ILE A 358 -9.85 -27.48 -42.22
CA ILE A 358 -10.18 -26.85 -43.52
C ILE A 358 -11.60 -27.16 -44.06
N LEU A 359 -12.47 -26.13 -44.00
CA LEU A 359 -13.61 -25.62 -44.85
C LEU A 359 -14.23 -26.53 -45.97
N PRO A 360 -15.51 -26.34 -46.44
CA PRO A 360 -16.23 -25.05 -46.62
C PRO A 360 -17.78 -25.04 -46.41
N SER A 361 -18.39 -23.84 -46.50
CA SER A 361 -19.83 -23.55 -46.76
C SER A 361 -20.21 -23.91 -48.24
N PRO A 362 -21.49 -23.89 -48.75
CA PRO A 362 -22.56 -22.88 -48.50
C PRO A 362 -24.06 -23.34 -48.62
N SER A 363 -24.98 -22.36 -48.54
CA SER A 363 -26.37 -22.30 -49.07
C SER A 363 -27.47 -23.11 -48.36
N THR A 364 -28.75 -22.75 -48.24
CA THR A 364 -29.61 -21.58 -48.55
C THR A 364 -30.99 -21.83 -47.92
N ASP A 365 -31.71 -20.75 -47.61
CA ASP A 365 -33.18 -20.57 -47.60
C ASP A 365 -34.12 -21.35 -46.64
N LYS A 366 -34.81 -20.59 -45.77
CA LYS A 366 -36.26 -20.33 -45.94
C LYS A 366 -36.76 -19.18 -45.06
N ALA A 367 -37.58 -18.35 -45.70
CA ALA A 367 -38.23 -17.14 -45.20
C ALA A 367 -39.60 -17.41 -44.54
N SER A 368 -40.06 -16.46 -43.71
CA SER A 368 -41.46 -16.01 -43.54
C SER A 368 -41.45 -14.82 -42.56
N SER A 369 -41.42 -13.57 -43.00
CA SER A 369 -42.54 -12.70 -43.42
C SER A 369 -43.64 -12.48 -42.38
N SER A 370 -43.71 -11.27 -41.79
CA SER A 370 -44.87 -10.36 -41.94
C SER A 370 -44.83 -9.15 -40.99
N ALA A 371 -44.84 -7.96 -41.57
CA ALA A 371 -45.50 -6.73 -41.13
C ALA A 371 -46.07 -6.07 -42.42
N PRO A 372 -46.82 -4.94 -42.45
CA PRO A 372 -47.50 -4.13 -41.42
C PRO A 372 -48.94 -3.67 -41.82
N CYS A 373 -49.69 -2.92 -40.97
CA CYS A 373 -50.45 -1.69 -41.35
C CYS A 373 -51.52 -1.18 -40.34
N LEU A 374 -51.46 0.13 -40.04
CA LEU A 374 -52.50 1.20 -40.02
C LEU A 374 -53.90 1.01 -39.39
N SER A 375 -54.26 1.91 -38.45
CA SER A 375 -55.46 2.81 -38.53
C SER A 375 -55.53 3.72 -37.28
N ARG A 376 -55.41 5.04 -37.38
CA ARG A 376 -56.47 6.05 -37.62
C ARG A 376 -57.38 6.29 -36.40
N CYS A 377 -57.10 7.34 -35.62
CA CYS A 377 -58.00 7.83 -34.57
C CYS A 377 -58.65 9.16 -35.02
N SER A 378 -59.97 9.20 -34.94
CA SER A 378 -60.86 10.13 -35.63
C SER A 378 -61.23 11.33 -34.77
N ARG A 379 -61.37 12.48 -35.43
CA ARG A 379 -61.97 13.73 -34.92
C ARG A 379 -63.39 13.50 -34.41
N THR A 380 -63.72 14.15 -33.30
CA THR A 380 -65.11 14.51 -32.95
C THR A 380 -65.17 16.01 -32.66
N ARG A 381 -65.86 16.75 -33.54
CA ARG A 381 -66.29 18.13 -33.31
C ARG A 381 -67.52 18.11 -32.40
N ARG A 382 -67.54 18.97 -31.37
CA ARG A 382 -68.79 19.48 -30.80
C ARG A 382 -68.67 20.97 -30.50
N THR A 383 -69.45 21.72 -31.26
CA THR A 383 -70.07 23.06 -31.05
C THR A 383 -70.70 23.20 -29.64
N LEU A 384 -70.92 24.34 -28.96
CA LEU A 384 -70.92 25.80 -29.21
C LEU A 384 -71.14 26.51 -27.83
N ARG A 385 -70.45 27.65 -27.58
CA ARG A 385 -70.85 28.92 -26.88
C ARG A 385 -71.30 28.90 -25.37
N PRO A 386 -71.43 30.09 -24.69
CA PRO A 386 -70.36 31.00 -24.28
C PRO A 386 -70.47 31.42 -22.79
N ALA A 387 -69.40 31.93 -22.18
CA ALA A 387 -69.53 32.75 -20.98
C ALA A 387 -68.50 33.87 -21.04
N GLU A 388 -69.01 35.09 -21.13
CA GLU A 388 -68.25 36.32 -21.06
C GLU A 388 -67.74 36.53 -19.64
N HIS A 389 -66.48 36.91 -19.47
CA HIS A 389 -66.11 37.86 -18.43
C HIS A 389 -64.89 38.65 -18.92
N SER A 390 -65.03 39.95 -18.74
CA SER A 390 -64.28 41.06 -19.33
C SER A 390 -62.98 41.39 -18.58
N LEU A 391 -62.06 42.07 -19.31
CA LEU A 391 -60.90 42.87 -18.84
C LEU A 391 -59.64 42.03 -18.47
N SER A 392 -58.41 42.34 -18.89
CA SER A 392 -57.80 43.52 -19.49
C SER A 392 -56.66 43.10 -20.45
N PHE A 393 -56.52 43.81 -21.55
CA PHE A 393 -55.52 43.57 -22.58
C PHE A 393 -54.27 44.40 -22.26
N SER A 394 -53.25 43.76 -21.69
CA SER A 394 -51.88 44.29 -21.73
C SER A 394 -51.20 43.77 -23.00
N SER A 395 -50.81 44.73 -23.85
CA SER A 395 -50.08 44.52 -25.08
C SER A 395 -48.65 44.05 -24.81
N GLU A 396 -48.38 42.76 -24.93
CA GLU A 396 -47.03 42.24 -25.22
C GLU A 396 -47.08 41.34 -26.45
N ARG A 397 -46.42 41.80 -27.52
CA ARG A 397 -46.21 41.04 -28.76
C ARG A 397 -45.23 39.89 -28.47
N PRO A 398 -45.57 38.62 -28.73
CA PRO A 398 -44.57 37.57 -28.73
C PRO A 398 -43.75 37.69 -30.03
N THR A 399 -42.48 38.03 -29.91
CA THR A 399 -41.50 37.91 -31.00
C THR A 399 -41.39 36.45 -31.40
N MET A 400 -41.81 36.08 -32.61
CA MET A 400 -41.51 34.76 -33.15
C MET A 400 -40.01 34.62 -33.35
N PRO A 401 -39.38 33.50 -32.93
CA PRO A 401 -37.96 33.27 -33.18
C PRO A 401 -37.74 33.15 -34.69
N THR A 402 -36.75 33.88 -35.18
CA THR A 402 -36.31 33.84 -36.57
C THR A 402 -35.73 32.45 -36.88
N PHE A 403 -36.36 31.73 -37.81
CA PHE A 403 -35.81 30.47 -38.33
C PHE A 403 -34.43 30.73 -38.95
N GLN A 404 -33.40 30.04 -38.44
CA GLN A 404 -32.04 30.08 -38.99
C GLN A 404 -32.04 29.62 -40.46
N SER A 405 -31.58 30.49 -41.37
CA SER A 405 -31.57 30.24 -42.83
C SER A 405 -30.48 29.26 -43.30
N LYS A 406 -29.67 28.72 -42.37
CA LYS A 406 -28.57 27.81 -42.71
C LYS A 406 -29.06 26.37 -42.69
N LYS A 407 -29.00 25.69 -43.86
CA LYS A 407 -29.30 24.26 -43.98
C LYS A 407 -28.51 23.46 -42.93
N PHE A 408 -29.21 22.70 -42.10
CA PHE A 408 -28.59 21.70 -41.24
C PHE A 408 -27.82 20.72 -42.13
N ARG A 409 -26.51 20.57 -41.89
CA ARG A 409 -25.71 19.52 -42.56
C ARG A 409 -26.35 18.18 -42.21
N SER A 410 -26.72 17.40 -43.22
CA SER A 410 -27.36 16.12 -42.97
C SER A 410 -26.40 15.20 -42.21
N ALA A 411 -26.93 14.31 -41.37
CA ALA A 411 -26.13 13.28 -40.70
C ALA A 411 -25.31 12.41 -41.68
N ALA A 412 -25.68 12.39 -42.97
CA ALA A 412 -24.92 11.72 -44.02
C ALA A 412 -23.60 12.45 -44.38
N ASP A 413 -23.54 13.78 -44.28
CA ASP A 413 -22.30 14.54 -44.54
C ASP A 413 -21.27 14.39 -43.43
N MET A 414 -21.71 14.20 -42.18
CA MET A 414 -20.83 13.97 -41.03
C MET A 414 -20.14 12.59 -41.06
N ASN A 415 -20.74 11.61 -41.72
CA ASN A 415 -20.22 10.25 -41.79
C ASN A 415 -19.27 9.99 -42.98
N LYS A 416 -19.12 10.94 -43.91
CA LYS A 416 -18.34 10.76 -45.14
C LYS A 416 -16.84 10.55 -44.87
N ILE A 417 -16.31 11.19 -43.83
CA ILE A 417 -14.90 11.06 -43.43
C ILE A 417 -14.66 9.71 -42.74
N GLY A 418 -15.52 9.33 -41.79
CA GLY A 418 -15.44 8.04 -41.09
C GLY A 418 -15.61 6.83 -42.03
N MET A 419 -16.50 6.93 -43.02
CA MET A 419 -16.69 5.87 -44.02
C MET A 419 -15.48 5.73 -44.96
N ARG A 420 -14.85 6.83 -45.36
CA ARG A 420 -13.60 6.79 -46.15
C ARG A 420 -12.43 6.25 -45.34
N TYR A 421 -12.32 6.64 -44.07
CA TYR A 421 -11.31 6.13 -43.16
C TYR A 421 -11.44 4.61 -42.97
N ARG A 422 -12.65 4.09 -42.72
CA ARG A 422 -12.92 2.65 -42.63
C ARG A 422 -12.62 1.89 -43.93
N ALA A 423 -12.97 2.47 -45.08
CA ALA A 423 -12.69 1.86 -46.38
C ALA A 423 -11.17 1.75 -46.68
N VAL A 424 -10.37 2.72 -46.23
CA VAL A 424 -8.91 2.70 -46.41
C VAL A 424 -8.22 1.83 -45.35
N MET A 425 -8.75 1.79 -44.12
CA MET A 425 -8.28 0.92 -43.04
C MET A 425 -8.36 -0.57 -43.41
N ASN A 426 -9.43 -0.99 -44.10
CA ASN A 426 -9.56 -2.38 -44.56
C ASN A 426 -8.55 -2.76 -45.67
N LYS A 427 -8.02 -1.77 -46.41
CA LYS A 427 -7.04 -2.01 -47.49
C LYS A 427 -5.59 -1.94 -46.99
N HIS A 428 -5.30 -1.04 -46.04
CA HIS A 428 -3.97 -0.83 -45.50
C HIS A 428 -4.00 -0.75 -43.96
N PRO A 429 -4.30 -1.86 -43.27
CA PRO A 429 -4.45 -1.87 -41.82
C PRO A 429 -3.15 -1.46 -41.11
N PHE A 430 -1.99 -1.91 -41.60
CA PHE A 430 -0.70 -1.50 -41.05
C PHE A 430 -0.42 0.00 -41.24
N LEU A 431 -0.65 0.57 -42.42
CA LEU A 431 -0.33 1.99 -42.67
C LEU A 431 -1.21 2.93 -41.84
N MET A 432 -2.49 2.59 -41.66
CA MET A 432 -3.47 3.47 -41.00
C MET A 432 -3.56 3.27 -39.48
N PHE A 433 -3.17 2.09 -38.96
CA PHE A 433 -3.23 1.79 -37.52
C PHE A 433 -1.87 1.37 -36.95
N GLY A 434 -1.16 0.45 -37.63
CA GLY A 434 0.12 -0.07 -37.15
C GLY A 434 1.27 0.94 -37.15
N LEU A 435 1.43 1.71 -38.24
CA LEU A 435 2.49 2.70 -38.41
C LEU A 435 2.36 3.87 -37.43
N PRO A 436 1.18 4.49 -37.22
CA PRO A 436 1.05 5.51 -36.18
C PRO A 436 1.24 4.94 -34.77
N PHE A 437 0.82 3.70 -34.49
CA PHE A 437 1.05 3.05 -33.19
C PHE A 437 2.54 2.78 -32.92
N MET A 438 3.24 2.18 -33.87
CA MET A 438 4.69 1.94 -33.76
C MET A 438 5.48 3.24 -33.74
N ALA A 439 5.04 4.28 -34.46
CA ALA A 439 5.65 5.60 -34.40
C ALA A 439 5.53 6.23 -33.01
N VAL A 440 4.39 6.08 -32.33
CA VAL A 440 4.21 6.54 -30.94
C VAL A 440 5.08 5.75 -29.97
N ILE A 441 5.21 4.43 -30.15
CA ILE A 441 6.09 3.60 -29.31
C ILE A 441 7.56 4.02 -29.46
N VAL A 442 8.04 4.17 -30.71
CA VAL A 442 9.43 4.55 -30.99
C VAL A 442 9.71 5.98 -30.52
N ALA A 443 8.79 6.92 -30.78
CA ALA A 443 8.92 8.29 -30.27
C ALA A 443 8.90 8.33 -28.73
N GLY A 444 8.05 7.53 -28.09
CA GLY A 444 7.99 7.39 -26.64
C GLY A 444 9.30 6.88 -26.05
N SER A 445 9.95 5.90 -26.69
CA SER A 445 11.27 5.40 -26.27
C SER A 445 12.34 6.51 -26.32
N PHE A 446 12.39 7.30 -27.39
CA PHE A 446 13.35 8.41 -27.50
C PHE A 446 13.09 9.57 -26.53
N VAL A 447 11.82 9.82 -26.16
CA VAL A 447 11.45 10.87 -25.18
C VAL A 447 11.66 10.42 -23.73
N LEU A 448 11.44 9.15 -23.40
CA LEU A 448 11.61 8.63 -22.04
C LEU A 448 13.08 8.36 -21.68
N THR A 449 13.94 8.08 -22.66
CA THR A 449 15.38 7.84 -22.45
C THR A 449 16.13 9.01 -21.79
N PRO A 450 15.94 10.29 -22.19
CA PRO A 450 16.58 11.41 -21.49
C PRO A 450 15.97 11.68 -20.11
N ALA A 451 14.70 11.36 -19.86
CA ALA A 451 14.07 11.56 -18.56
C ALA A 451 14.65 10.61 -17.50
N THR A 452 14.98 9.37 -17.88
CA THR A 452 15.72 8.45 -17.01
C THR A 452 17.15 8.94 -16.79
N ALA A 453 17.85 9.39 -17.83
CA ALA A 453 19.22 9.90 -17.72
C ALA A 453 19.32 11.15 -16.83
N VAL A 454 18.39 12.10 -16.94
CA VAL A 454 18.36 13.31 -16.09
C VAL A 454 18.08 12.97 -14.62
N ARG A 455 17.29 11.93 -14.34
CA ARG A 455 17.12 11.44 -12.96
C ARG A 455 18.45 10.93 -12.42
N TYR A 456 19.16 10.09 -13.17
CA TYR A 456 20.49 9.61 -12.76
C TYR A 456 21.49 10.77 -12.62
N GLU A 457 21.53 11.74 -13.54
CA GLU A 457 22.41 12.92 -13.43
C GLU A 457 22.02 13.89 -12.28
N ARG A 458 20.77 13.89 -11.81
CA ARG A 458 20.36 14.64 -10.60
C ARG A 458 20.71 13.89 -9.33
N TYR A 459 20.55 12.56 -9.31
CA TYR A 459 20.97 11.72 -8.20
C TYR A 459 22.50 11.72 -8.06
N ASP A 460 23.24 11.66 -9.17
CA ASP A 460 24.71 11.70 -9.20
C ASP A 460 25.26 13.10 -8.84
N ARG A 461 24.51 14.18 -9.10
CA ARG A 461 24.83 15.53 -8.59
C ARG A 461 24.54 15.72 -7.11
N LYS A 462 23.58 14.97 -6.52
CA LYS A 462 23.31 14.99 -5.07
C LYS A 462 24.28 14.10 -4.29
N VAL A 463 24.79 13.03 -4.91
CA VAL A 463 25.70 12.04 -4.31
C VAL A 463 27.15 12.24 -4.76
N ARG A 464 27.45 13.32 -5.50
CA ARG A 464 28.83 13.73 -5.71
C ARG A 464 29.40 14.18 -4.35
N GLN A 465 30.20 13.32 -3.74
CA GLN A 465 31.15 13.75 -2.73
C GLN A 465 31.93 14.91 -3.35
N MET A 466 31.90 16.09 -2.71
CA MET A 466 32.93 17.07 -3.00
C MET A 466 34.25 16.33 -2.83
N THR A 467 35.03 16.22 -3.90
CA THR A 467 36.39 15.71 -3.75
C THR A 467 37.07 16.59 -2.71
N LYS A 468 37.93 16.02 -1.87
CA LYS A 468 38.55 16.72 -0.73
C LYS A 468 39.19 18.07 -1.12
N ASP A 469 39.55 18.21 -2.40
CA ASP A 469 40.09 19.41 -3.04
C ASP A 469 39.05 20.51 -3.33
N GLU A 470 37.77 20.19 -3.52
CA GLU A 470 36.67 21.14 -3.69
C GLU A 470 36.12 21.64 -2.34
N GLU A 471 36.04 20.79 -1.30
CA GLU A 471 35.64 21.22 0.05
C GLU A 471 36.64 22.19 0.69
N LEU A 472 37.94 22.00 0.44
CA LEU A 472 39.00 22.87 0.93
C LEU A 472 39.07 24.23 0.20
N ASN A 473 38.38 24.40 -0.93
CA ASN A 473 38.40 25.66 -1.71
C ASN A 473 37.12 26.51 -1.59
N VAL A 474 36.07 26.03 -0.91
CA VAL A 474 34.82 26.82 -0.74
C VAL A 474 34.93 27.86 0.39
N ARG A 475 35.99 27.82 1.22
CA ARG A 475 36.24 28.85 2.23
C ARG A 475 37.66 29.44 2.12
N ARG A 476 37.73 30.53 1.36
CA ARG A 476 38.85 31.47 1.17
C ARG A 476 40.02 30.90 0.39
N SER A 477 40.34 31.56 -0.73
CA SER A 477 41.51 31.31 -1.58
C SER A 477 42.77 31.03 -0.73
N PRO A 478 43.24 29.77 -0.63
CA PRO A 478 44.41 29.47 0.16
C PRO A 478 45.63 30.10 -0.53
N ARG A 479 46.40 30.89 0.22
CA ARG A 479 47.73 31.33 -0.22
C ARG A 479 48.55 30.07 -0.49
N LYS A 480 49.10 29.92 -1.70
CA LYS A 480 49.99 28.80 -2.03
C LYS A 480 51.19 28.84 -1.09
N VAL A 481 51.32 27.83 -0.25
CA VAL A 481 52.45 27.66 0.66
C VAL A 481 53.55 26.91 -0.07
N ASP A 482 54.64 27.61 -0.40
CA ASP A 482 55.87 26.98 -0.87
C ASP A 482 56.69 26.58 0.36
N MET A 483 56.96 25.27 0.51
CA MET A 483 57.70 24.72 1.65
C MET A 483 59.11 25.30 1.79
N LYS A 484 59.73 25.70 0.67
CA LYS A 484 61.04 26.35 0.70
C LYS A 484 60.93 27.76 1.26
N GLU A 485 59.90 28.51 0.88
CA GLU A 485 59.66 29.87 1.35
C GLU A 485 59.26 29.91 2.84
N GLU A 486 58.37 29.01 3.28
CA GLU A 486 57.98 28.93 4.70
C GLU A 486 59.11 28.41 5.60
N TYR A 487 59.98 27.52 5.12
CA TYR A 487 61.18 27.12 5.85
C TYR A 487 62.09 28.33 6.13
N TYR A 488 62.37 29.16 5.13
CA TYR A 488 63.18 30.38 5.34
C TYR A 488 62.46 31.44 6.17
N ARG A 489 61.13 31.52 6.08
CA ARG A 489 60.31 32.42 6.91
C ARG A 489 60.32 32.02 8.39
N LEU A 490 60.30 30.72 8.68
CA LEU A 490 60.35 30.17 10.04
C LEU A 490 61.77 30.22 10.61
N ALA A 491 62.80 29.99 9.79
CA ALA A 491 64.20 30.11 10.21
C ALA A 491 64.60 31.55 10.59
N GLY A 492 63.91 32.56 10.06
CA GLY A 492 64.13 33.97 10.41
C GLY A 492 63.36 34.45 11.65
N LYS A 493 62.53 33.62 12.27
CA LYS A 493 61.82 33.97 13.51
C LYS A 493 62.64 33.50 14.71
N ASP A 494 62.73 34.37 15.71
CA ASP A 494 63.35 34.05 17.00
C ASP A 494 62.44 33.05 17.75
N LEU A 495 62.76 31.76 17.60
CA LEU A 495 61.98 30.64 18.18
C LEU A 495 62.29 30.40 19.66
N ASP A 496 63.30 31.09 20.21
CA ASP A 496 63.74 30.90 21.59
C ASP A 496 62.92 31.73 22.60
N ASN A 497 62.19 32.75 22.13
CA ASN A 497 61.32 33.62 22.94
C ASN A 497 59.82 33.38 22.69
N TRP A 498 59.36 32.13 22.84
CA TRP A 498 57.93 31.84 22.75
C TRP A 498 57.25 31.97 24.13
N GLU A 499 56.12 32.67 24.18
CA GLU A 499 55.31 32.81 25.39
C GLU A 499 53.99 32.05 25.23
N GLN A 500 53.65 31.19 26.20
CA GLN A 500 52.42 30.42 26.18
C GLN A 500 51.22 31.31 26.52
N LYS A 501 50.61 31.93 25.50
CA LYS A 501 49.40 32.73 25.68
C LYS A 501 48.16 31.85 25.72
N ARG A 502 47.59 31.65 26.92
CA ARG A 502 46.31 30.94 27.10
C ARG A 502 45.17 31.75 26.45
N VAL A 503 44.29 31.07 25.74
CA VAL A 503 43.09 31.67 25.15
C VAL A 503 42.20 32.23 26.26
N GLU A 504 41.76 33.47 26.10
CA GLU A 504 40.89 34.14 27.06
C GLU A 504 39.54 33.42 27.13
N ARG A 505 39.07 33.11 28.34
CA ARG A 505 37.82 32.35 28.53
C ARG A 505 36.62 33.24 28.18
N LEU A 506 35.56 32.61 27.70
CA LEU A 506 34.31 33.29 27.40
C LEU A 506 33.65 33.77 28.70
N PRO A 507 33.00 34.95 28.71
CA PRO A 507 32.39 35.49 29.91
C PRO A 507 31.26 34.58 30.42
N GLY A 508 31.39 34.07 31.65
CA GLY A 508 30.36 33.27 32.34
C GLY A 508 30.71 31.79 32.57
N GLU A 509 31.88 31.31 32.15
CA GLU A 509 32.32 29.94 32.40
C GLU A 509 32.88 29.78 33.83
N ASN A 510 32.50 28.72 34.55
CA ASN A 510 32.88 28.50 35.95
C ASN A 510 34.37 28.12 36.05
N ASP A 511 35.11 28.81 36.94
CA ASP A 511 36.57 28.74 37.06
C ASP A 511 37.11 27.45 37.72
N GLY A 512 36.24 26.51 38.10
CA GLY A 512 36.66 25.15 38.52
C GLY A 512 37.55 25.11 39.76
N VAL A 513 37.57 26.19 40.55
CA VAL A 513 38.15 26.23 41.90
C VAL A 513 36.99 25.98 42.86
N LEU A 514 37.04 24.86 43.59
CA LEU A 514 36.06 24.48 44.62
C LEU A 514 36.08 25.44 45.81
#